data_AF-A0A1J0RCU4-F1
#
_entry.id   AF-A0A1J0RCU4-F1
#
_cell.length_a   1.000
_cell.length_b   1.000
_cell.length_c   1.000
_cell.angle_alpha   90.00
_cell.angle_beta   90.00
_cell.angle_gamma   90.00
#
_symmetry.space_group_name_H-M   'P 1'
#
loop_
_entity.id
_entity.type
_entity.pdbx_description
1 polymer ?
#
loop_
_entity_poly.entity_id
_entity_poly.type
_entity_poly.pdbx_seq_one_letter_code
_entity_poly.pdbx_strand_id
1 'polypeptide(L)'
;MLSKTVVVVLLLTLGAQHTAQGNKNALKADGFKKLCTLSGNLKTVTAYAIKNLQTNLQTRQSLVDLISQIRALRLPINGRLPPQADIVYMLVHARLRDATSRTQKISDAAVTAAATAALAAGTIDAPLLVFLQPTRSTDYCVANSNNNGKGAAADFPGCLTTEGQQLIDTTPKTTVTDIHADCKAIKTAAAASQNIVGQTNCRLTQTDNTNGGYITTAGGVATGVTWADGLLKFTTSAVSAPWQDCAAPASKHKQSTPQSRPDKSWSQTHKLTMLRQQYY
;
A
#
# COMPACT_ATOMS: atom_id res chain seq x y z
N MET A 1 -32.24 -44.27 -24.75
CA MET A 1 -30.87 -44.73 -24.49
C MET A 1 -29.94 -44.06 -25.48
N LEU A 2 -28.93 -43.33 -24.97
CA LEU A 2 -27.60 -42.99 -25.53
C LEU A 2 -27.50 -42.59 -27.03
N SER A 3 -26.77 -41.56 -27.48
CA SER A 3 -25.60 -40.90 -26.92
C SER A 3 -25.36 -39.56 -27.65
N LYS A 4 -24.87 -38.56 -26.92
CA LYS A 4 -24.47 -37.24 -27.41
C LYS A 4 -23.12 -37.33 -28.11
N THR A 5 -23.01 -36.68 -29.25
CA THR A 5 -21.76 -36.44 -30.00
C THR A 5 -20.83 -35.54 -29.19
N VAL A 6 -19.74 -36.12 -28.67
CA VAL A 6 -18.60 -35.39 -28.10
C VAL A 6 -17.54 -35.30 -29.18
N VAL A 7 -17.22 -34.07 -29.58
CA VAL A 7 -16.11 -33.74 -30.47
C VAL A 7 -14.81 -34.04 -29.73
N VAL A 8 -14.05 -35.01 -30.26
CA VAL A 8 -12.69 -35.33 -29.83
C VAL A 8 -11.74 -34.32 -30.47
N VAL A 9 -11.32 -33.31 -29.70
CA VAL A 9 -10.08 -32.56 -29.98
C VAL A 9 -9.00 -33.17 -29.09
N LEU A 10 -8.25 -34.11 -29.68
CA LEU A 10 -7.14 -34.76 -29.01
C LEU A 10 -5.92 -33.82 -29.02
N LEU A 11 -5.42 -33.55 -27.81
CA LEU A 11 -4.24 -32.78 -27.48
C LEU A 11 -3.01 -33.15 -28.33
N LEU A 12 -2.47 -32.15 -29.06
CA LEU A 12 -1.12 -32.14 -29.63
C LEU A 12 -0.24 -31.12 -28.89
N THR A 13 -0.12 -31.26 -27.57
CA THR A 13 0.84 -30.47 -26.78
C THR A 13 1.58 -31.36 -25.79
N LEU A 14 2.46 -32.23 -26.30
CA LEU A 14 3.60 -32.73 -25.53
C LEU A 14 4.83 -32.72 -26.43
N GLY A 15 5.61 -31.65 -26.29
CA GLY A 15 6.83 -31.44 -27.07
C GLY A 15 7.65 -30.24 -26.60
N ALA A 16 7.58 -29.89 -25.31
CA ALA A 16 8.63 -29.13 -24.66
C ALA A 16 8.90 -29.85 -23.34
N GLN A 17 10.02 -30.56 -23.30
CA GLN A 17 10.58 -31.04 -22.06
C GLN A 17 10.81 -29.81 -21.18
N HIS A 18 9.94 -29.58 -20.20
CA HIS A 18 10.25 -28.70 -19.08
C HIS A 18 11.31 -29.39 -18.24
N THR A 19 12.55 -29.40 -18.72
CA THR A 19 13.68 -29.49 -17.81
C THR A 19 13.54 -28.31 -16.87
N ALA A 20 13.55 -28.56 -15.56
CA ALA A 20 13.58 -27.55 -14.52
C ALA A 20 14.87 -26.71 -14.64
N GLN A 21 14.92 -25.82 -15.63
CA GLN A 21 15.85 -24.71 -15.67
C GLN A 21 15.33 -23.68 -14.68
N GLY A 22 16.18 -23.32 -13.73
CA GLY A 22 15.90 -22.26 -12.79
C GLY A 22 15.56 -20.97 -13.53
N ASN A 23 14.46 -20.35 -13.13
CA ASN A 23 14.01 -19.08 -13.68
C ASN A 23 14.90 -17.94 -13.20
N LYS A 24 16.03 -17.74 -13.88
CA LYS A 24 16.87 -16.53 -13.76
C LYS A 24 16.31 -15.37 -14.59
N ASN A 25 14.99 -15.20 -14.55
CA ASN A 25 14.27 -14.29 -15.43
C ASN A 25 14.04 -12.96 -14.72
N ALA A 26 14.14 -11.85 -15.46
CA ALA A 26 13.76 -10.54 -14.96
C ALA A 26 12.24 -10.45 -14.85
N LEU A 27 11.76 -9.64 -13.90
CA LEU A 27 10.36 -9.24 -13.85
C LEU A 27 10.13 -8.05 -14.79
N LYS A 28 8.99 -8.01 -15.48
CA LYS A 28 8.61 -6.82 -16.23
C LYS A 28 8.25 -5.65 -15.31
N ALA A 29 8.57 -4.44 -15.76
CA ALA A 29 8.33 -3.21 -15.03
C ALA A 29 6.84 -2.96 -14.74
N ASP A 30 5.91 -3.48 -15.56
CA ASP A 30 4.48 -3.23 -15.38
C ASP A 30 3.94 -3.66 -14.00
N GLY A 31 4.43 -4.79 -13.46
CA GLY A 31 4.04 -5.23 -12.12
C GLY A 31 4.55 -4.28 -11.03
N PHE A 32 5.82 -3.89 -11.11
CA PHE A 32 6.40 -2.88 -10.22
C PHE A 32 5.76 -1.51 -10.39
N LYS A 33 5.39 -1.10 -11.60
CA LYS A 33 4.72 0.17 -11.89
C LYS A 33 3.40 0.30 -11.13
N LYS A 34 2.62 -0.78 -11.05
CA LYS A 34 1.38 -0.80 -10.25
C LYS A 34 1.65 -0.76 -8.75
N LEU A 35 2.64 -1.50 -8.27
CA LEU A 35 3.10 -1.38 -6.88
C LEU A 35 3.55 0.06 -6.56
N CYS A 36 4.28 0.69 -7.46
CA CYS A 36 4.75 2.05 -7.27
C CYS A 36 3.64 3.07 -7.33
N THR A 37 2.61 2.86 -8.14
CA THR A 37 1.39 3.67 -8.11
C THR A 37 0.74 3.60 -6.72
N LEU A 38 0.60 2.39 -6.16
CA LEU A 38 0.10 2.19 -4.79
C LEU A 38 1.00 2.87 -3.75
N SER A 39 2.32 2.69 -3.82
CA SER A 39 3.29 3.36 -2.93
C SER A 39 3.19 4.88 -3.00
N GLY A 40 3.09 5.44 -4.20
CA GLY A 40 2.92 6.87 -4.44
C GLY A 40 1.64 7.40 -3.79
N ASN A 41 0.52 6.67 -3.93
CA ASN A 41 -0.74 7.05 -3.29
C ASN A 41 -0.67 6.94 -1.76
N LEU A 42 -0.04 5.90 -1.21
CA LEU A 42 0.21 5.77 0.24
C LEU A 42 1.06 6.94 0.78
N LYS A 43 2.06 7.42 0.03
CA LYS A 43 2.88 8.59 0.39
C LYS A 43 2.10 9.90 0.43
N THR A 44 0.89 9.97 -0.15
CA THR A 44 0.02 11.16 -0.07
C THR A 44 -0.90 11.18 1.16
N VAL A 45 -1.00 10.09 1.92
CA VAL A 45 -1.86 10.03 3.11
C VAL A 45 -1.44 11.07 4.15
N THR A 46 -0.14 11.32 4.31
CA THR A 46 0.40 12.35 5.21
C THR A 46 -0.07 13.75 4.81
N ALA A 47 0.07 14.11 3.53
CA ALA A 47 -0.44 15.36 2.96
C ALA A 47 -1.95 15.57 3.22
N TYR A 48 -2.75 14.51 3.06
CA TYR A 48 -4.19 14.53 3.33
C TYR A 48 -4.50 14.70 4.83
N ALA A 49 -3.77 13.98 5.69
CA ALA A 49 -3.87 14.10 7.14
C ALA A 49 -3.56 15.52 7.61
N ILE A 50 -2.48 16.12 7.11
CA ILE A 50 -2.09 17.51 7.42
C ILE A 50 -3.22 18.48 7.05
N LYS A 51 -3.80 18.35 5.84
CA LYS A 51 -4.87 19.24 5.40
C LYS A 51 -6.09 19.17 6.31
N ASN A 52 -6.53 17.96 6.65
CA ASN A 52 -7.69 17.77 7.52
C ASN A 52 -7.43 18.34 8.93
N LEU A 53 -6.23 18.15 9.47
CA LEU A 53 -5.85 18.73 10.76
C LEU A 53 -5.85 20.26 10.72
N GLN A 54 -5.26 20.86 9.67
CA GLN A 54 -5.28 22.30 9.48
C GLN A 54 -6.70 22.86 9.43
N THR A 55 -7.60 22.22 8.67
CA THR A 55 -9.00 22.64 8.58
C THR A 55 -9.71 22.56 9.94
N ASN A 56 -9.54 21.48 10.70
CA ASN A 56 -10.14 21.35 12.04
C ASN A 56 -9.59 22.39 13.02
N LEU A 57 -8.29 22.69 12.96
CA LEU A 57 -7.68 23.73 13.80
C LEU A 57 -8.20 25.13 13.43
N GLN A 58 -8.36 25.43 12.14
CA GLN A 58 -8.96 26.68 11.67
C GLN A 58 -10.40 26.84 12.16
N THR A 59 -11.24 25.80 12.03
CA THR A 59 -12.61 25.82 12.55
C THR A 59 -12.63 26.06 14.06
N ARG A 60 -11.74 25.41 14.82
CA ARG A 60 -11.64 25.61 16.26
C ARG A 60 -11.26 27.06 16.59
N GLN A 61 -10.30 27.64 15.88
CA GLN A 61 -9.89 29.02 16.08
C GLN A 61 -11.05 29.99 15.82
N SER A 62 -11.81 29.82 14.73
CA SER A 62 -12.97 30.66 14.43
C SER A 62 -14.04 30.60 15.54
N LEU A 63 -14.24 29.45 16.18
CA LEU A 63 -15.17 29.32 17.33
C LEU A 63 -14.64 30.04 18.57
N VAL A 64 -13.34 29.98 18.85
CA VAL A 64 -12.69 30.71 19.95
C VAL A 64 -12.79 32.22 19.74
N ASP A 65 -12.55 32.68 18.51
CA ASP A 65 -12.65 34.10 18.16
C ASP A 65 -14.09 34.58 18.32
N LEU A 66 -15.08 33.79 17.88
CA LEU A 66 -16.50 34.12 18.03
C LEU A 66 -16.92 34.20 19.51
N ILE A 67 -16.47 33.28 20.37
CA ILE A 67 -16.72 33.35 21.83
C ILE A 67 -16.12 34.62 22.42
N SER A 68 -14.92 35.01 21.97
CA SER A 68 -14.23 36.21 22.44
C SER A 68 -14.95 37.48 22.01
N GLN A 69 -15.44 37.53 20.77
CA GLN A 69 -16.25 38.64 20.25
C GLN A 69 -17.59 38.77 21.01
N ILE A 70 -18.30 37.66 21.24
CA ILE A 70 -19.54 37.67 22.04
C ILE A 70 -19.27 38.13 23.48
N ARG A 71 -18.13 37.74 24.07
CA ARG A 71 -17.72 38.22 25.40
C ARG A 71 -17.42 39.72 25.40
N ALA A 72 -16.77 40.25 24.37
CA ALA A 72 -16.52 41.68 24.24
C ALA A 72 -17.84 42.49 24.12
N LEU A 73 -18.81 41.97 23.37
CA LEU A 73 -20.16 42.56 23.26
C LEU A 73 -20.92 42.60 24.58
N ARG A 74 -20.63 41.69 25.53
CA ARG A 74 -21.24 41.70 26.88
C ARG A 74 -20.76 42.83 27.78
N LEU A 75 -19.54 43.34 27.57
CA LEU A 75 -18.94 44.37 28.43
C LEU A 75 -19.75 45.67 28.50
N PRO A 76 -20.15 46.30 27.36
CA PRO A 76 -20.90 47.57 27.40
C PRO A 76 -22.35 47.44 27.86
N ILE A 77 -22.91 46.23 27.91
CA ILE A 77 -24.34 45.98 28.25
C ILE A 77 -24.51 45.36 29.65
N ASN A 78 -23.58 45.65 30.58
CA ASN A 78 -23.58 45.12 31.95
C ASN A 78 -23.70 43.59 32.01
N GLY A 79 -23.14 42.88 31.03
CA GLY A 79 -23.16 41.42 30.97
C GLY A 79 -24.43 40.79 30.40
N ARG A 80 -25.47 41.56 30.05
CA ARG A 80 -26.77 41.04 29.58
C ARG A 80 -26.86 40.99 28.06
N LEU A 81 -26.65 39.83 27.46
CA LEU A 81 -26.98 39.60 26.05
C LEU A 81 -28.50 39.53 25.85
N PRO A 82 -29.00 39.90 24.66
CA PRO A 82 -30.33 39.50 24.21
C PRO A 82 -30.48 37.97 24.26
N PRO A 83 -31.68 37.43 24.56
CA PRO A 83 -31.90 35.99 24.69
C PRO A 83 -31.40 35.16 23.49
N GLN A 84 -31.57 35.67 22.27
CA GLN A 84 -31.11 35.00 21.06
C GLN A 84 -29.57 34.88 21.01
N ALA A 85 -28.87 35.92 21.45
CA ALA A 85 -27.41 35.94 21.46
C ALA A 85 -26.84 35.05 22.58
N ASP A 86 -27.55 34.86 23.69
CA ASP A 86 -27.17 33.93 24.74
C ASP A 86 -27.32 32.46 24.32
N ILE A 87 -28.38 32.14 23.56
CA ILE A 87 -28.55 30.81 22.93
C ILE A 87 -27.40 30.54 21.95
N VAL A 88 -27.06 31.49 21.09
CA VAL A 88 -25.93 31.36 20.15
C VAL A 88 -24.62 31.17 20.92
N TYR A 89 -24.38 31.92 21.99
CA TYR A 89 -23.20 31.77 22.83
C TYR A 89 -23.06 30.35 23.40
N MET A 90 -24.14 29.81 23.96
CA MET A 90 -24.18 28.43 24.47
C MET A 90 -23.94 27.40 23.36
N LEU A 91 -24.55 27.59 22.20
CA LEU A 91 -24.36 26.73 21.03
C LEU A 91 -22.89 26.73 20.56
N VAL A 92 -22.26 27.91 20.45
CA VAL A 92 -20.86 28.03 20.04
C VAL A 92 -19.93 27.35 21.04
N HIS A 93 -20.20 27.46 22.35
CA HIS A 93 -19.47 26.71 23.38
C HIS A 93 -19.62 25.20 23.25
N ALA A 94 -20.83 24.71 23.02
CA ALA A 94 -21.08 23.30 22.77
C ALA A 94 -20.32 22.83 21.51
N ARG A 95 -20.36 23.60 20.43
CA ARG A 95 -19.62 23.33 19.18
C ARG A 95 -18.12 23.35 19.39
N LEU A 96 -17.58 24.24 20.23
CA LEU A 96 -16.15 24.28 20.54
C LEU A 96 -15.71 23.02 21.30
N ARG A 97 -16.50 22.55 22.27
CA ARG A 97 -16.22 21.28 22.98
C ARG A 97 -16.25 20.09 22.03
N ASP A 98 -17.29 20.02 21.18
CA ASP A 98 -17.41 18.97 20.16
C ASP A 98 -16.23 18.99 19.19
N ALA A 99 -15.87 20.18 18.68
CA ALA A 99 -14.74 20.37 17.78
C ALA A 99 -13.43 19.93 18.46
N THR A 100 -13.23 20.26 19.74
CA THR A 100 -12.03 19.85 20.48
C THR A 100 -11.93 18.33 20.63
N SER A 101 -13.03 17.66 21.00
CA SER A 101 -13.08 16.21 21.10
C SER A 101 -12.86 15.52 19.74
N ARG A 102 -13.47 16.06 18.67
CA ARG A 102 -13.29 15.57 17.30
C ARG A 102 -11.85 15.75 16.83
N THR A 103 -11.25 16.91 17.04
CA THR A 103 -9.86 17.18 16.67
C THR A 103 -8.91 16.17 17.31
N GLN A 104 -9.07 15.87 18.60
CA GLN A 104 -8.21 14.88 19.28
C GLN A 104 -8.33 13.48 18.67
N LYS A 105 -9.56 13.01 18.42
CA LYS A 105 -9.78 11.68 17.81
C LYS A 105 -9.25 11.63 16.37
N ILE A 106 -9.47 12.69 15.60
CA ILE A 106 -9.00 12.79 14.21
C ILE A 106 -7.48 12.84 14.17
N SER A 107 -6.80 13.54 15.10
CA SER A 107 -5.34 13.58 15.15
C SER A 107 -4.71 12.22 15.40
N ASP A 108 -5.22 11.44 16.35
CA ASP A 108 -4.66 10.12 16.64
C ASP A 108 -4.85 9.16 15.46
N ALA A 109 -6.03 9.19 14.85
CA ALA A 109 -6.33 8.40 13.66
C ALA A 109 -5.48 8.83 12.44
N ALA A 110 -5.32 10.14 12.23
CA ALA A 110 -4.55 10.70 11.12
C ALA A 110 -3.06 10.38 11.23
N VAL A 111 -2.47 10.49 12.42
CA VAL A 111 -1.07 10.12 12.68
C VAL A 111 -0.87 8.62 12.46
N THR A 112 -1.77 7.80 13.00
CA THR A 112 -1.71 6.34 12.81
C THR A 112 -1.81 5.98 11.33
N ALA A 113 -2.77 6.54 10.61
CA ALA A 113 -2.96 6.30 9.18
C ALA A 113 -1.72 6.71 8.38
N ALA A 114 -1.19 7.93 8.59
CA ALA A 114 0.02 8.41 7.93
C ALA A 114 1.23 7.51 8.21
N ALA A 115 1.45 7.10 9.47
CA ALA A 115 2.55 6.20 9.83
C ALA A 115 2.40 4.82 9.18
N THR A 116 1.20 4.24 9.20
CA THR A 116 0.96 2.93 8.56
C THR A 116 1.12 2.98 7.05
N ALA A 117 0.66 4.06 6.41
CA ALA A 117 0.80 4.24 4.97
C ALA A 117 2.26 4.46 4.56
N ALA A 118 3.01 5.24 5.34
CA ALA A 118 4.44 5.44 5.15
C ALA A 118 5.22 4.12 5.27
N LEU A 119 4.92 3.31 6.29
CA LEU A 119 5.54 2.00 6.45
C LEU A 119 5.23 1.08 5.26
N ALA A 120 3.97 1.00 4.85
CA ALA A 120 3.55 0.20 3.71
C ALA A 120 4.21 0.65 2.40
N ALA A 121 4.32 1.96 2.16
CA ALA A 121 5.03 2.51 1.01
C ALA A 121 6.51 2.09 1.01
N GLY A 122 7.20 2.19 2.16
CA GLY A 122 8.59 1.74 2.30
C GLY A 122 8.75 0.23 2.05
N THR A 123 7.80 -0.59 2.54
CA THR A 123 7.77 -2.04 2.28
C THR A 123 7.59 -2.37 0.79
N ILE A 124 6.90 -1.53 0.03
CA ILE A 124 6.72 -1.67 -1.42
C ILE A 124 7.96 -1.19 -2.19
N ASP A 125 8.57 -0.08 -1.77
CA ASP A 125 9.72 0.52 -2.44
C ASP A 125 10.99 -0.36 -2.30
N ALA A 126 11.21 -0.96 -1.13
CA ALA A 126 12.42 -1.70 -0.82
C ALA A 126 12.71 -2.85 -1.81
N PRO A 127 11.76 -3.73 -2.15
CA PRO A 127 11.97 -4.76 -3.18
C PRO A 127 12.35 -4.18 -4.53
N LEU A 128 11.72 -3.09 -4.99
CA LEU A 128 12.08 -2.48 -6.27
C LEU A 128 13.56 -2.06 -6.28
N LEU A 129 14.01 -1.40 -5.21
CA LEU A 129 15.38 -0.92 -5.09
C LEU A 129 16.38 -2.08 -5.12
N VAL A 130 16.08 -3.16 -4.38
CA VAL A 130 16.88 -4.39 -4.40
C VAL A 130 16.90 -5.03 -5.78
N PHE A 131 15.79 -5.01 -6.52
CA PHE A 131 15.71 -5.58 -7.87
C PHE A 131 16.35 -4.70 -8.95
N LEU A 132 16.52 -3.40 -8.72
CA LEU A 132 17.19 -2.49 -9.65
C LEU A 132 18.72 -2.46 -9.49
N GLN A 133 19.24 -2.88 -8.33
CA GLN A 133 20.68 -2.90 -8.04
C GLN A 133 21.49 -3.89 -8.91
N PRO A 134 21.06 -5.15 -9.12
CA PRO A 134 21.80 -6.10 -9.96
C PRO A 134 21.63 -5.71 -11.42
N THR A 135 22.64 -5.06 -11.98
CA THR A 135 22.60 -4.56 -13.35
C THR A 135 23.92 -4.71 -14.07
N ARG A 136 23.90 -5.44 -15.17
CA ARG A 136 24.87 -5.42 -16.27
C ARG A 136 24.09 -5.29 -17.59
N SER A 137 24.79 -5.20 -18.71
CA SER A 137 24.17 -5.00 -20.02
C SER A 137 23.09 -6.05 -20.35
N THR A 138 23.33 -7.32 -20.02
CA THR A 138 22.40 -8.44 -20.25
C THR A 138 21.83 -9.02 -18.96
N ASP A 139 22.46 -8.76 -17.82
CA ASP A 139 22.06 -9.32 -16.53
C ASP A 139 21.30 -8.29 -15.70
N TYR A 140 20.00 -8.47 -15.53
CA TYR A 140 19.17 -7.55 -14.76
C TYR A 140 17.94 -8.26 -14.20
N CYS A 141 17.38 -7.69 -13.12
CA CYS A 141 16.21 -8.25 -12.43
C CYS A 141 14.90 -7.54 -12.74
N VAL A 142 14.93 -6.36 -13.37
CA VAL A 142 13.74 -5.66 -13.86
C VAL A 142 13.92 -5.25 -15.31
N ALA A 143 13.03 -5.75 -16.17
CA ALA A 143 12.93 -5.38 -17.57
C ALA A 143 12.01 -4.16 -17.72
N ASN A 144 12.28 -3.27 -18.67
CA ASN A 144 11.36 -2.21 -19.07
C ASN A 144 10.11 -2.81 -19.74
N SER A 145 9.05 -2.00 -19.87
CA SER A 145 7.77 -2.47 -20.42
C SER A 145 7.79 -2.73 -21.93
N ASN A 146 8.73 -2.11 -22.67
CA ASN A 146 8.62 -1.99 -24.13
C ASN A 146 9.61 -2.84 -24.95
N ASN A 147 10.88 -2.98 -24.52
CA ASN A 147 11.97 -3.47 -25.39
C ASN A 147 12.86 -4.54 -24.74
N ASN A 148 12.41 -5.22 -23.68
CA ASN A 148 13.23 -6.18 -22.92
C ASN A 148 14.61 -5.61 -22.52
N GLY A 149 14.70 -4.29 -22.35
CA GLY A 149 15.88 -3.62 -21.82
C GLY A 149 15.77 -3.50 -20.31
N LYS A 150 16.80 -3.01 -19.62
CA LYS A 150 16.74 -2.72 -18.19
C LYS A 150 15.68 -1.64 -17.90
N GLY A 151 14.90 -1.82 -16.83
CA GLY A 151 13.99 -0.78 -16.31
C GLY A 151 14.73 0.49 -15.85
N ALA A 152 14.11 1.64 -16.05
CA ALA A 152 14.60 2.96 -15.67
C ALA A 152 13.64 3.65 -14.70
N ALA A 153 14.07 4.73 -14.03
CA ALA A 153 13.27 5.43 -13.03
C ALA A 153 11.86 5.84 -13.53
N ALA A 154 11.75 6.25 -14.80
CA ALA A 154 10.49 6.63 -15.43
C ALA A 154 9.46 5.49 -15.51
N ASP A 155 9.89 4.23 -15.42
CA ASP A 155 9.01 3.07 -15.41
C ASP A 155 8.32 2.87 -14.04
N PHE A 156 8.78 3.56 -12.98
CA PHE A 156 8.36 3.34 -11.59
C PHE A 156 7.82 4.60 -10.89
N PRO A 157 6.83 5.31 -11.48
CA PRO A 157 6.23 6.48 -10.86
C PRO A 157 5.62 6.14 -9.51
N GLY A 158 5.85 6.98 -8.49
CA GLY A 158 5.39 6.75 -7.11
C GLY A 158 6.46 6.11 -6.21
N CYS A 159 7.38 5.33 -6.78
CA CYS A 159 8.56 4.82 -6.06
C CYS A 159 9.80 5.69 -6.32
N LEU A 160 10.01 6.11 -7.57
CA LEU A 160 11.21 6.80 -8.02
C LEU A 160 10.88 8.11 -8.74
N THR A 161 11.82 9.05 -8.64
CA THR A 161 11.92 10.29 -9.42
C THR A 161 13.25 10.30 -10.17
N THR A 162 13.50 11.36 -10.96
CA THR A 162 14.82 11.59 -11.57
C THR A 162 15.94 11.80 -10.55
N GLU A 163 15.57 12.18 -9.32
CA GLU A 163 16.50 12.50 -8.22
C GLU A 163 16.74 11.30 -7.28
N GLY A 164 15.99 10.20 -7.44
CA GLY A 164 16.13 9.01 -6.62
C GLY A 164 14.80 8.47 -6.11
N GLN A 165 14.74 8.07 -4.84
CA GLN A 165 13.50 7.59 -4.23
C GLN A 165 12.50 8.73 -4.06
N GLN A 166 11.25 8.48 -4.41
CA GLN A 166 10.17 9.40 -4.10
C GLN A 166 9.90 9.40 -2.60
N LEU A 167 9.98 10.56 -1.97
CA LEU A 167 9.73 10.73 -0.55
C LEU A 167 8.23 10.91 -0.24
N ILE A 168 7.89 10.84 1.05
CA ILE A 168 6.54 11.14 1.55
C ILE A 168 6.19 12.59 1.21
N ASP A 169 4.98 12.81 0.72
CA ASP A 169 4.49 14.16 0.44
C ASP A 169 3.89 14.78 1.71
N THR A 170 4.42 15.93 2.11
CA THR A 170 3.97 16.71 3.26
C THR A 170 3.20 17.96 2.85
N THR A 171 3.06 18.22 1.54
CA THR A 171 2.31 19.36 1.01
C THR A 171 0.82 19.10 1.18
N PRO A 172 0.05 19.95 1.87
CA PRO A 172 -1.36 19.67 2.17
C PRO A 172 -2.21 19.38 0.92
N LYS A 173 -2.97 18.28 0.93
CA LYS A 173 -3.86 17.87 -0.17
C LYS A 173 -5.29 17.61 0.29
N THR A 174 -6.25 17.92 -0.58
CA THR A 174 -7.69 17.77 -0.30
C THR A 174 -8.24 16.39 -0.66
N THR A 175 -7.50 15.59 -1.41
CA THR A 175 -7.92 14.28 -1.90
C THR A 175 -6.89 13.23 -1.55
N VAL A 176 -7.39 12.00 -1.34
CA VAL A 176 -6.59 10.79 -1.30
C VAL A 176 -7.16 9.85 -2.36
N THR A 177 -6.29 9.16 -3.10
CA THR A 177 -6.67 8.20 -4.13
C THR A 177 -7.25 6.94 -3.49
N ASP A 178 -8.11 6.20 -4.23
CA ASP A 178 -8.65 4.92 -3.76
C ASP A 178 -7.59 3.81 -3.77
N ILE A 179 -6.94 3.64 -2.61
CA ILE A 179 -5.92 2.62 -2.33
C ILE A 179 -6.40 1.20 -2.67
N HIS A 180 -7.69 0.91 -2.52
CA HIS A 180 -8.24 -0.43 -2.76
C HIS A 180 -8.37 -0.74 -4.25
N ALA A 181 -8.66 0.27 -5.08
CA ALA A 181 -8.63 0.12 -6.54
C ALA A 181 -7.21 -0.17 -7.04
N ASP A 182 -6.21 0.55 -6.54
CA ASP A 182 -4.80 0.34 -6.89
C ASP A 182 -4.31 -1.06 -6.51
N CYS A 183 -4.71 -1.50 -5.32
CA CYS A 183 -4.40 -2.82 -4.80
C CYS A 183 -4.85 -3.95 -5.74
N LYS A 184 -6.08 -3.87 -6.28
CA LYS A 184 -6.60 -4.86 -7.24
C LYS A 184 -5.89 -4.79 -8.59
N ALA A 185 -5.42 -3.61 -8.99
CA ALA A 185 -4.78 -3.39 -10.28
C ALA A 185 -3.42 -4.11 -10.40
N ILE A 186 -2.76 -4.44 -9.28
CA ILE A 186 -1.45 -5.12 -9.26
C ILE A 186 -1.52 -6.47 -9.98
N LYS A 187 -2.41 -7.36 -9.54
CA LYS A 187 -2.56 -8.71 -10.11
C LYS A 187 -3.08 -8.69 -11.55
N THR A 188 -3.98 -7.76 -11.88
CA THR A 188 -4.57 -7.66 -13.22
C THR A 188 -3.54 -7.21 -14.26
N ALA A 189 -2.71 -6.20 -13.95
CA ALA A 189 -1.67 -5.73 -14.86
C ALA A 189 -0.58 -6.77 -15.10
N ALA A 190 -0.24 -7.51 -14.04
CA ALA A 190 0.67 -8.65 -14.11
C ALA A 190 0.17 -9.76 -15.05
N ALA A 191 -1.10 -10.15 -14.94
CA ALA A 191 -1.65 -11.21 -15.79
C ALA A 191 -1.56 -10.88 -17.29
N ALA A 192 -1.57 -9.59 -17.67
CA ALA A 192 -1.59 -9.14 -19.06
C ALA A 192 -0.21 -9.06 -19.74
N SER A 193 0.90 -8.91 -19.00
CA SER A 193 2.17 -8.46 -19.58
C SER A 193 3.19 -9.56 -19.93
N GLN A 194 2.88 -10.85 -19.76
CA GLN A 194 3.89 -11.92 -19.68
C GLN A 194 4.95 -11.52 -18.65
N ASN A 195 4.66 -11.78 -17.38
CA ASN A 195 5.31 -11.26 -16.17
C ASN A 195 6.85 -11.33 -16.08
N ILE A 196 7.50 -11.99 -17.04
CA ILE A 196 8.91 -12.36 -16.99
C ILE A 196 9.59 -12.12 -18.35
N VAL A 197 10.87 -11.77 -18.31
CA VAL A 197 11.76 -11.74 -19.48
C VAL A 197 12.89 -12.74 -19.25
N GLY A 198 13.05 -13.68 -20.18
CA GLY A 198 14.00 -14.78 -20.07
C GLY A 198 15.46 -14.36 -20.30
N GLN A 199 16.40 -15.21 -19.87
CA GLN A 199 17.85 -15.11 -20.15
C GLN A 199 18.54 -13.86 -19.58
N THR A 200 18.04 -13.30 -18.48
CA THR A 200 18.60 -12.07 -17.86
C THR A 200 19.41 -12.35 -16.59
N ASN A 201 19.67 -13.62 -16.28
CA ASN A 201 20.46 -14.06 -15.13
C ASN A 201 20.03 -13.48 -13.76
N CYS A 202 18.76 -13.10 -13.58
CA CYS A 202 18.27 -12.57 -12.32
C CYS A 202 18.20 -13.65 -11.23
N ARG A 203 19.15 -13.65 -10.29
CA ARG A 203 19.15 -14.62 -9.18
C ARG A 203 18.12 -14.32 -8.09
N LEU A 204 17.53 -13.12 -8.07
CA LEU A 204 16.49 -12.74 -7.12
C LEU A 204 15.12 -13.37 -7.44
N THR A 205 14.93 -13.94 -8.62
CA THR A 205 13.71 -14.69 -8.99
C THR A 205 13.91 -16.20 -8.87
N GLN A 206 15.08 -16.63 -8.40
CA GLN A 206 15.52 -18.02 -8.40
C GLN A 206 15.43 -18.65 -7.00
N THR A 207 14.55 -19.64 -6.85
CA THR A 207 14.25 -20.29 -5.55
C THR A 207 14.70 -21.75 -5.46
N ASP A 208 15.11 -22.37 -6.58
CA ASP A 208 15.63 -23.74 -6.59
C ASP A 208 17.11 -23.82 -6.20
N ASN A 209 17.52 -25.03 -5.81
CA ASN A 209 18.89 -25.36 -5.38
C ASN A 209 19.85 -25.73 -6.53
N THR A 210 19.36 -25.90 -7.75
CA THR A 210 20.13 -26.40 -8.89
C THR A 210 20.86 -25.24 -9.59
N ASN A 211 20.20 -24.09 -9.68
CA ASN A 211 20.70 -22.95 -10.46
C ASN A 211 21.24 -21.81 -9.58
N GLY A 212 21.19 -21.99 -8.25
CA GLY A 212 21.63 -21.06 -7.22
C GLY A 212 20.76 -19.80 -7.14
N GLY A 213 20.58 -19.24 -5.94
CA GLY A 213 19.72 -18.06 -5.76
C GLY A 213 19.80 -17.54 -4.34
N TYR A 214 18.67 -17.54 -3.63
CA TYR A 214 18.61 -17.22 -2.20
C TYR A 214 19.40 -18.17 -1.32
N ILE A 215 19.54 -19.43 -1.73
CA ILE A 215 20.32 -20.43 -1.01
C ILE A 215 21.21 -21.21 -2.00
N THR A 216 22.32 -21.71 -1.50
CA THR A 216 23.36 -22.41 -2.27
C THR A 216 23.49 -23.89 -1.91
N THR A 217 22.80 -24.35 -0.86
CA THR A 217 22.81 -25.74 -0.37
C THR A 217 21.50 -26.48 -0.69
N ALA A 218 21.57 -27.81 -0.64
CA ALA A 218 20.46 -28.69 -0.98
C ALA A 218 19.22 -28.43 -0.09
N GLY A 219 18.05 -28.20 -0.70
CA GLY A 219 16.78 -28.02 0.01
C GLY A 219 15.80 -27.07 -0.66
N GLY A 220 16.26 -26.13 -1.49
CA GLY A 220 15.41 -25.05 -2.03
C GLY A 220 14.80 -24.17 -0.93
N VAL A 221 14.19 -23.04 -1.28
CA VAL A 221 13.40 -22.28 -0.28
C VAL A 221 12.04 -22.96 -0.13
N ALA A 222 11.89 -23.85 0.87
CA ALA A 222 10.75 -24.76 1.02
C ALA A 222 9.36 -24.08 0.98
N THR A 223 9.25 -22.83 1.44
CA THR A 223 7.98 -22.07 1.46
C THR A 223 7.86 -21.06 0.32
N GLY A 224 8.87 -20.99 -0.56
CA GLY A 224 9.05 -19.88 -1.49
C GLY A 224 9.53 -18.60 -0.80
N VAL A 225 9.70 -17.54 -1.58
CA VAL A 225 10.16 -16.23 -1.14
C VAL A 225 9.07 -15.19 -1.38
N THR A 226 8.84 -14.33 -0.39
CA THR A 226 7.87 -13.24 -0.47
C THR A 226 8.55 -11.89 -0.27
N TRP A 227 8.14 -10.91 -1.06
CA TRP A 227 8.54 -9.51 -1.01
C TRP A 227 7.30 -8.62 -0.92
N ALA A 228 7.48 -7.37 -0.51
CA ALA A 228 6.40 -6.38 -0.39
C ALA A 228 5.18 -6.93 0.37
N ASP A 229 5.42 -7.54 1.55
CA ASP A 229 4.38 -8.16 2.38
C ASP A 229 3.49 -9.20 1.65
N GLY A 230 4.09 -9.94 0.71
CA GLY A 230 3.42 -10.99 -0.04
C GLY A 230 2.80 -10.55 -1.37
N LEU A 231 2.86 -9.26 -1.72
CA LEU A 231 2.42 -8.76 -3.02
C LEU A 231 3.29 -9.27 -4.19
N LEU A 232 4.53 -9.69 -3.89
CA LEU A 232 5.42 -10.37 -4.80
C LEU A 232 5.85 -11.71 -4.19
N LYS A 233 5.53 -12.82 -4.85
CA LYS A 233 5.77 -14.18 -4.37
C LYS A 233 6.42 -15.05 -5.43
N PHE A 234 7.50 -15.71 -5.05
CA PHE A 234 8.13 -16.77 -5.83
C PHE A 234 7.86 -18.11 -5.14
N THR A 235 7.29 -19.05 -5.88
CA THR A 235 7.09 -20.42 -5.40
C THR A 235 8.40 -21.21 -5.45
N THR A 236 8.38 -22.47 -5.03
CA THR A 236 9.53 -23.40 -5.15
C THR A 236 9.83 -23.83 -6.59
N SER A 237 9.03 -23.35 -7.56
CA SER A 237 9.08 -23.69 -8.97
C SER A 237 9.38 -22.46 -9.82
N ALA A 238 9.52 -22.65 -11.14
CA ALA A 238 9.70 -21.56 -12.09
C ALA A 238 8.62 -20.47 -11.93
N VAL A 239 9.07 -19.21 -11.84
CA VAL A 239 8.21 -18.02 -11.72
C VAL A 239 7.33 -17.85 -12.97
N SER A 240 6.00 -17.84 -12.80
CA SER A 240 5.04 -17.61 -13.90
C SER A 240 4.03 -16.50 -13.61
N ALA A 241 3.52 -16.45 -12.37
CA ALA A 241 2.57 -15.43 -11.90
C ALA A 241 2.98 -14.92 -10.50
N PRO A 242 4.01 -14.08 -10.41
CA PRO A 242 4.60 -13.73 -9.13
C PRO A 242 3.79 -12.69 -8.33
N TRP A 243 2.89 -11.95 -8.99
CA TRP A 243 2.19 -10.83 -8.37
C TRP A 243 0.88 -11.24 -7.71
N GLN A 244 0.64 -10.70 -6.52
CA GLN A 244 -0.59 -10.91 -5.74
C GLN A 244 -1.37 -9.60 -5.60
N ASP A 245 -2.65 -9.70 -5.30
CA ASP A 245 -3.44 -8.58 -4.77
C ASP A 245 -3.25 -8.50 -3.24
N CYS A 246 -3.67 -7.41 -2.60
CA CYS A 246 -3.56 -7.26 -1.15
C CYS A 246 -4.62 -8.06 -0.37
N ALA A 247 -5.40 -8.94 -1.03
CA ALA A 247 -6.24 -9.92 -0.37
C ALA A 247 -5.50 -11.25 -0.12
N ALA A 248 -4.29 -11.42 -0.66
CA ALA A 248 -3.43 -12.53 -0.29
C ALA A 248 -3.05 -12.42 1.20
N PRO A 249 -3.09 -13.53 1.97
CA PRO A 249 -2.79 -13.46 3.39
C PRO A 249 -1.35 -12.99 3.59
N ALA A 250 -1.18 -11.84 4.26
CA ALA A 250 0.10 -11.36 4.75
C ALA A 250 0.81 -12.54 5.45
N SER A 251 2.04 -12.80 5.06
CA SER A 251 2.86 -13.78 5.77
C SER A 251 2.93 -13.33 7.23
N LYS A 252 2.53 -14.20 8.15
CA LYS A 252 2.54 -13.90 9.58
C LYS A 252 3.98 -13.59 10.00
N HIS A 253 4.35 -12.31 9.97
CA HIS A 253 5.48 -11.84 10.76
C HIS A 253 5.08 -12.14 12.20
N LYS A 254 5.70 -13.18 12.79
CA LYS A 254 5.63 -13.41 14.23
C LYS A 254 6.15 -12.13 14.88
N GLN A 255 5.24 -11.26 15.29
CA GLN A 255 5.53 -10.26 16.29
C GLN A 255 6.07 -11.04 17.48
N SER A 256 7.32 -10.78 17.84
CA SER A 256 7.88 -11.18 19.12
C SER A 256 6.95 -10.62 20.20
N THR A 257 6.16 -11.50 20.78
CA THR A 257 5.20 -11.18 21.83
C THR A 257 5.98 -10.65 23.05
N PRO A 258 5.71 -9.45 23.57
CA PRO A 258 5.98 -9.16 24.96
C PRO A 258 5.06 -10.06 25.77
N GLN A 259 5.66 -10.92 26.59
CA GLN A 259 4.97 -11.88 27.44
C GLN A 259 4.02 -11.15 28.41
N SER A 260 2.71 -11.21 28.16
CA SER A 260 1.69 -10.82 29.12
C SER A 260 0.82 -12.02 29.50
N ARG A 261 0.65 -12.20 30.82
CA ARG A 261 -0.37 -13.07 31.42
C ARG A 261 -1.78 -12.47 31.17
N PRO A 262 -2.83 -13.29 31.26
CA PRO A 262 -3.96 -13.24 30.36
C PRO A 262 -5.08 -12.34 30.89
N ASP A 263 -5.79 -11.66 29.97
CA ASP A 263 -7.25 -11.82 29.95
C ASP A 263 -7.90 -11.28 28.67
N LYS A 264 -8.85 -12.09 28.18
CA LYS A 264 -10.01 -11.77 27.31
C LYS A 264 -9.75 -11.32 25.86
N SER A 265 -9.50 -12.32 25.02
CA SER A 265 -10.23 -12.62 23.77
C SER A 265 -11.01 -11.46 23.11
N TRP A 266 -10.41 -10.77 22.14
CA TRP A 266 -11.13 -10.18 21.00
C TRP A 266 -10.35 -10.41 19.71
N SER A 267 -11.02 -11.11 18.79
CA SER A 267 -10.54 -11.56 17.47
C SER A 267 -10.10 -10.41 16.57
N GLN A 268 -8.96 -10.59 15.87
CA GLN A 268 -8.35 -9.62 14.95
C GLN A 268 -9.14 -9.32 13.67
N THR A 269 -10.32 -9.89 13.47
CA THR A 269 -11.12 -9.70 12.24
C THR A 269 -11.93 -8.39 12.22
N HIS A 270 -11.74 -7.46 13.16
CA HIS A 270 -12.57 -6.23 13.29
C HIS A 270 -11.87 -4.90 12.94
N LYS A 271 -10.56 -4.89 12.62
CA LYS A 271 -9.86 -3.61 12.36
C LYS A 271 -10.01 -3.04 10.94
N LEU A 272 -10.45 -3.83 9.95
CA LEU A 272 -10.68 -3.32 8.59
C LEU A 272 -12.13 -2.85 8.34
N THR A 273 -13.05 -3.09 9.27
CA THR A 273 -14.45 -2.65 9.16
C THR A 273 -14.68 -1.25 9.75
N MET A 274 -13.76 -0.72 10.57
CA MET A 274 -13.89 0.61 11.19
C MET A 274 -13.61 1.80 10.26
N LEU A 275 -13.15 1.58 9.02
CA LEU A 275 -13.10 2.64 8.02
C LEU A 275 -14.44 2.86 7.29
N ARG A 276 -15.43 1.99 7.50
CA ARG A 276 -16.74 2.06 6.82
C ARG A 276 -17.83 2.80 7.58
N GLN A 277 -17.61 3.18 8.84
CA GLN A 277 -18.66 3.79 9.70
C GLN A 277 -18.43 5.26 10.08
N GLN A 278 -17.42 5.94 9.52
CA GLN A 278 -17.20 7.37 9.78
C GLN A 278 -17.46 8.30 8.58
N TYR A 279 -18.00 7.76 7.48
CA TYR A 279 -18.30 8.53 6.26
C TYR A 279 -19.74 8.34 5.76
N TYR A 280 -20.70 8.30 6.70
CA TYR A 280 -22.10 8.70 6.49
C TYR A 280 -22.54 9.58 7.65
#